data_AF-A0A509LF47-F1
#
_entry.id   AF-A0A509LF47-F1
#
_cell.length_a   1.000
_cell.length_b   1.000
_cell.length_c   1.000
_cell.angle_alpha   90.00
_cell.angle_beta   90.00
_cell.angle_gamma   90.00
#
_symmetry.space_group_name_H-M   'P 1'
#
loop_
_entity.id
_entity.type
_entity.pdbx_description
1 polymer ?
#
loop_
_entity_poly.entity_id
_entity_poly.type
_entity_poly.pdbx_seq_one_letter_code
_entity_poly.pdbx_strand_id
1 'polypeptide(L)'
;MYGWSGSILVIDLTKKRFEIEKPGLDVYTRYVGGKGLGGRYLRQCARLPWDHSDMVICIFTGPLTGTISPTSGRAHILSKSPLTGLVGDSSVGGKFATRLKCAGFDGIVITGKSQTPVGITIKDHQVKFSDAKKLWGLDTNNVHKQIRPGRASLASIGPAAENGVRFASIIVDRHFTAGRSGLGLCLAQKKI
;
A
#
# COMPACT_ATOMS: atom_id res chain seq x y z
N MET A 1 18.52 -13.99 -7.37
CA MET A 1 17.96 -12.64 -7.61
C MET A 1 18.41 -11.77 -6.43
N TYR A 2 19.17 -10.69 -6.65
CA TYR A 2 19.71 -9.84 -5.58
C TYR A 2 18.94 -8.52 -5.49
N GLY A 3 18.82 -7.95 -4.29
CA GLY A 3 18.03 -6.75 -4.03
C GLY A 3 16.52 -7.03 -3.94
N TRP A 4 15.96 -7.81 -4.86
CA TRP A 4 14.55 -8.25 -4.83
C TRP A 4 14.31 -9.45 -3.94
N SER A 5 13.14 -9.50 -3.31
CA SER A 5 12.66 -10.67 -2.56
C SER A 5 12.01 -11.71 -3.48
N GLY A 6 11.60 -11.31 -4.69
CA GLY A 6 11.02 -12.18 -5.71
C GLY A 6 9.55 -12.55 -5.48
N SER A 7 8.86 -11.85 -4.57
CA SER A 7 7.48 -12.15 -4.18
C SER A 7 6.64 -10.88 -4.07
N ILE A 8 5.43 -10.91 -4.64
CA ILE A 8 4.43 -9.85 -4.55
C ILE A 8 3.21 -10.38 -3.83
N LEU A 9 2.73 -9.65 -2.81
CA LEU A 9 1.55 -10.02 -2.07
C LEU A 9 0.30 -9.45 -2.75
N VAL A 10 -0.60 -10.30 -3.22
CA VAL A 10 -1.86 -9.89 -3.86
C VAL A 10 -3.00 -10.16 -2.89
N ILE A 11 -3.77 -9.12 -2.54
CA ILE A 11 -4.84 -9.15 -1.54
C ILE A 11 -6.17 -8.83 -2.21
N ASP A 12 -7.16 -9.70 -2.02
CA ASP A 12 -8.55 -9.49 -2.42
C ASP A 12 -9.41 -9.26 -1.18
N LEU A 13 -9.86 -8.02 -0.98
CA LEU A 13 -10.67 -7.62 0.18
C LEU A 13 -12.11 -8.12 0.12
N THR A 14 -12.65 -8.32 -1.07
CA THR A 14 -14.01 -8.83 -1.24
C THR A 14 -14.08 -10.26 -0.72
N LYS A 15 -13.07 -11.07 -1.07
CA LYS A 15 -12.97 -12.48 -0.64
C LYS A 15 -12.18 -12.67 0.66
N LYS A 16 -11.56 -11.61 1.19
CA LYS A 16 -10.65 -11.63 2.35
C LYS A 16 -9.60 -12.74 2.24
N ARG A 17 -8.97 -12.83 1.06
CA ARG A 17 -7.91 -13.80 0.77
C ARG A 17 -6.68 -13.09 0.25
N PHE A 18 -5.56 -13.80 0.27
CA PHE A 18 -4.33 -13.33 -0.34
C PHE A 18 -3.64 -14.48 -1.08
N GLU A 19 -2.79 -14.11 -2.02
CA GLU A 19 -1.90 -15.01 -2.74
C GLU A 19 -0.53 -14.36 -2.87
N ILE A 20 0.48 -15.19 -3.11
CA ILE A 20 1.86 -14.73 -3.32
C ILE A 20 2.22 -15.01 -4.77
N GLU A 21 2.32 -13.94 -5.56
CA GLU A 21 2.80 -14.02 -6.93
C GLU A 21 4.34 -13.99 -6.94
N LYS A 22 4.95 -14.80 -7.81
CA LYS A 22 6.40 -14.85 -8.02
C LYS A 22 6.73 -14.52 -9.48
N PRO A 23 6.81 -13.22 -9.85
CA PRO A 23 7.13 -12.84 -11.22
C PRO A 23 8.52 -13.34 -11.65
N GLY A 24 8.67 -13.63 -12.94
CA GLY A 24 9.95 -14.01 -13.53
C GLY A 24 11.00 -12.90 -13.43
N LEU A 25 12.28 -13.27 -13.54
CA LEU A 25 13.40 -12.31 -13.49
C LEU A 25 13.31 -11.26 -14.59
N ASP A 26 12.76 -11.60 -15.76
CA ASP A 26 12.51 -10.68 -16.88
C ASP A 26 11.63 -9.49 -16.45
N VAL A 27 10.63 -9.74 -15.59
CA VAL A 27 9.75 -8.71 -15.05
C VAL A 27 10.54 -7.76 -14.15
N TYR A 28 11.33 -8.31 -13.24
CA TYR A 28 12.15 -7.50 -12.33
C TYR A 28 13.21 -6.70 -13.07
N THR A 29 13.89 -7.29 -14.06
CA THR A 29 14.88 -6.59 -14.88
C THR A 29 14.23 -5.47 -15.71
N ARG A 30 13.04 -5.71 -16.27
CA ARG A 30 12.36 -4.72 -17.12
C ARG A 30 11.78 -3.55 -16.32
N TYR A 31 11.22 -3.80 -15.15
CA TYR A 31 10.48 -2.80 -14.38
C TYR A 31 11.23 -2.26 -13.16
N VAL A 32 12.36 -2.88 -12.80
CA VAL A 32 13.28 -2.57 -11.70
C VAL A 32 12.67 -2.65 -10.30
N GLY A 33 11.49 -2.12 -10.04
CA GLY A 33 10.87 -2.04 -8.71
C GLY A 33 10.12 -0.73 -8.52
N GLY A 34 9.67 -0.47 -7.29
CA GLY A 34 9.00 0.77 -6.90
C GLY A 34 7.89 1.16 -7.88
N LYS A 35 7.95 2.40 -8.38
CA LYS A 35 6.99 2.92 -9.36
C LYS A 35 6.92 2.11 -10.65
N GLY A 36 8.04 1.60 -11.16
CA GLY A 36 8.06 0.86 -12.42
C GLY A 36 7.27 -0.45 -12.30
N LEU A 37 7.54 -1.22 -11.25
CA LEU A 37 6.82 -2.47 -11.00
C LEU A 37 5.36 -2.21 -10.60
N GLY A 38 5.09 -1.22 -9.74
CA GLY A 38 3.73 -0.84 -9.40
C GLY A 38 2.90 -0.39 -10.62
N GLY A 39 3.52 0.31 -11.57
CA GLY A 39 2.91 0.71 -12.84
C GLY A 39 2.51 -0.48 -13.72
N ARG A 40 3.27 -1.58 -13.71
CA ARG A 40 2.91 -2.83 -14.42
C ARG A 40 1.57 -3.38 -13.92
N TYR A 41 1.39 -3.44 -12.60
CA TYR A 41 0.15 -3.95 -11.99
C TYR A 41 -1.02 -3.00 -12.22
N LEU A 42 -0.82 -1.69 -12.02
CA LEU A 42 -1.86 -0.68 -12.26
C LEU A 42 -2.31 -0.63 -13.73
N ARG A 43 -1.40 -0.89 -14.68
CA ARG A 43 -1.71 -0.85 -16.12
C ARG A 43 -2.86 -1.79 -16.49
N GLN A 44 -2.99 -2.94 -15.83
CA GLN A 44 -4.02 -3.94 -16.13
C GLN A 44 -5.44 -3.40 -15.89
N CYS A 45 -5.61 -2.50 -14.92
CA CYS A 45 -6.90 -1.93 -14.54
C CYS A 45 -6.99 -0.42 -14.82
N ALA A 46 -6.06 0.19 -15.56
CA ALA A 46 -5.96 1.64 -15.73
C ALA A 46 -7.19 2.30 -16.40
N ARG A 47 -7.96 1.52 -17.16
CA ARG A 47 -9.21 1.96 -17.80
C ARG A 47 -10.38 2.09 -16.82
N LEU A 48 -10.33 1.39 -15.68
CA LEU A 48 -11.39 1.45 -14.68
C LEU A 48 -11.45 2.86 -14.04
N PRO A 49 -12.63 3.30 -13.57
CA PRO A 49 -12.76 4.44 -12.67
C PRO A 49 -11.89 4.27 -11.41
N TRP A 50 -11.48 5.37 -10.78
CA TRP A 50 -10.63 5.33 -9.59
C TRP A 50 -11.30 4.65 -8.39
N ASP A 51 -12.64 4.70 -8.34
CA ASP A 51 -13.48 4.20 -7.26
C ASP A 51 -14.06 2.80 -7.53
N HIS A 52 -13.72 2.20 -8.67
CA HIS A 52 -14.09 0.83 -9.02
C HIS A 52 -13.51 -0.17 -8.02
N SER A 53 -14.26 -1.22 -7.64
CA SER A 53 -13.82 -2.23 -6.67
C SER A 53 -12.48 -2.87 -7.07
N ASP A 54 -12.34 -3.13 -8.37
CA ASP A 54 -11.16 -3.81 -8.94
C ASP A 54 -10.02 -2.85 -9.30
N MET A 55 -10.20 -1.53 -9.11
CA MET A 55 -9.08 -0.61 -9.20
C MET A 55 -8.10 -0.94 -8.08
N VAL A 56 -6.84 -1.20 -8.43
CA VAL A 56 -5.83 -1.61 -7.45
C VAL A 56 -5.26 -0.41 -6.72
N ILE A 57 -4.88 -0.62 -5.46
CA ILE A 57 -3.86 0.21 -4.81
C ILE A 57 -2.61 -0.64 -4.60
N CYS A 58 -1.49 -0.12 -5.09
CA CYS A 58 -0.21 -0.79 -5.17
C CYS A 58 0.76 -0.12 -4.19
N ILE A 59 1.50 -0.91 -3.41
CA ILE A 59 2.62 -0.41 -2.60
C ILE A 59 3.85 -1.21 -2.98
N PHE A 60 4.86 -0.56 -3.57
CA PHE A 60 6.05 -1.24 -4.09
C PHE A 60 7.34 -0.61 -3.58
N THR A 61 8.33 -1.47 -3.34
CA THR A 61 9.68 -1.12 -2.89
C THR A 61 10.69 -1.26 -4.04
N GLY A 62 11.84 -0.60 -3.90
CA GLY A 62 12.95 -0.74 -4.85
C GLY A 62 13.91 -1.88 -4.46
N PRO A 63 14.77 -2.33 -5.39
CA PRO A 63 15.76 -3.38 -5.12
C PRO A 63 16.80 -2.96 -4.07
N LEU A 64 17.04 -1.67 -3.89
CA LEU A 64 17.95 -1.16 -2.86
C LEU A 64 17.30 -1.10 -1.47
N THR A 65 15.97 -1.22 -1.37
CA THR A 65 15.26 -1.08 -0.10
C THR A 65 15.70 -2.12 0.91
N GLY A 66 16.13 -1.64 2.09
CA GLY A 66 16.62 -2.50 3.18
C GLY A 66 18.09 -2.90 3.04
N THR A 67 18.83 -2.37 2.07
CA THR A 67 20.29 -2.53 1.94
C THR A 67 21.05 -1.42 2.65
N ILE A 68 22.39 -1.54 2.71
CA ILE A 68 23.30 -0.50 3.23
C ILE A 68 23.37 0.75 2.35
N SER A 69 22.73 0.75 1.17
CA SER A 69 22.69 1.92 0.30
C SER A 69 22.12 3.12 1.07
N PRO A 70 22.74 4.31 0.94
CA PRO A 70 22.22 5.53 1.55
C PRO A 70 20.75 5.76 1.17
N THR A 71 19.95 6.20 2.15
CA THR A 71 18.55 6.63 1.99
C THR A 71 17.60 5.62 1.32
N SER A 72 17.88 4.32 1.44
CA SER A 72 17.17 3.24 0.72
C SER A 72 15.77 2.88 1.25
N GLY A 73 15.29 3.49 2.33
CA GLY A 73 14.02 3.16 3.01
C GLY A 73 12.75 3.71 2.36
N ARG A 74 12.64 3.74 1.03
CA ARG A 74 11.50 4.34 0.30
C ARG A 74 10.57 3.29 -0.29
N ALA A 75 9.27 3.56 -0.24
CA ALA A 75 8.23 2.87 -0.99
C ALA A 75 7.47 3.84 -1.88
N HIS A 76 6.81 3.31 -2.90
CA HIS A 76 5.87 4.03 -3.75
C HIS A 76 4.47 3.46 -3.56
N ILE A 77 3.50 4.33 -3.31
CA ILE A 77 2.07 3.99 -3.31
C ILE A 77 1.46 4.52 -4.59
N LEU A 78 0.73 3.68 -5.32
CA LEU A 78 0.17 4.01 -6.62
C LEU A 78 -1.26 3.52 -6.78
N SER A 79 -2.08 4.31 -7.46
CA SER A 79 -3.41 3.95 -7.94
C SER A 79 -3.86 4.95 -9.00
N LYS A 80 -5.12 4.90 -9.45
CA LYS A 80 -5.71 6.01 -10.21
C LYS A 80 -6.16 7.10 -9.24
N SER A 81 -5.68 8.31 -9.46
CA SER A 81 -5.92 9.46 -8.58
C SER A 81 -7.39 9.89 -8.62
N PRO A 82 -8.09 9.97 -7.47
CA PRO A 82 -9.44 10.54 -7.41
C PRO A 82 -9.47 12.03 -7.71
N LEU A 83 -8.35 12.74 -7.53
CA LEU A 83 -8.26 14.18 -7.78
C LEU A 83 -8.13 14.49 -9.28
N THR A 84 -7.32 13.72 -9.99
CA THR A 84 -6.91 14.05 -11.37
C THR A 84 -7.45 13.08 -12.41
N GLY A 85 -7.97 11.91 -12.02
CA GLY A 85 -8.38 10.85 -12.93
C GLY A 85 -7.22 10.16 -13.66
N LEU A 86 -5.97 10.53 -13.38
CA LEU A 86 -4.76 9.98 -14.00
C LEU A 86 -4.03 9.03 -13.04
N VAL A 87 -2.92 8.44 -13.50
CA VAL A 87 -2.03 7.64 -12.63
C VAL A 87 -1.51 8.53 -11.51
N GLY A 88 -1.82 8.14 -10.27
CA GLY A 88 -1.31 8.73 -9.05
C GLY A 88 -0.18 7.90 -8.47
N ASP A 89 0.89 8.58 -8.06
CA ASP A 89 2.04 7.98 -7.39
C ASP A 89 2.46 8.89 -6.24
N SER A 90 2.85 8.30 -5.12
CA SER A 90 3.40 9.02 -3.98
C SER A 90 4.51 8.21 -3.33
N SER A 91 5.70 8.80 -3.27
CA SER A 91 6.86 8.22 -2.62
C SER A 91 6.83 8.55 -1.13
N VAL A 92 7.00 7.54 -0.28
CA VAL A 92 6.93 7.66 1.18
C VAL A 92 8.15 7.01 1.83
N GLY A 93 8.61 7.60 2.93
CA GLY A 93 9.70 7.10 3.76
C GLY A 93 9.18 6.33 4.98
N GLY A 94 10.00 6.27 6.02
CA GLY A 94 9.71 5.52 7.23
C GLY A 94 10.19 4.07 7.16
N LYS A 95 9.66 3.23 8.04
CA LYS A 95 10.09 1.83 8.17
C LYS A 95 9.29 0.92 7.27
N PHE A 96 8.19 1.37 6.67
CA PHE A 96 7.24 0.53 5.93
C PHE A 96 7.92 -0.28 4.83
N ALA A 97 8.70 0.40 3.97
CA ALA A 97 9.39 -0.23 2.85
C ALA A 97 10.34 -1.34 3.33
N THR A 98 11.17 -1.02 4.33
CA THR A 98 12.12 -1.99 4.92
C THR A 98 11.38 -3.14 5.61
N ARG A 99 10.29 -2.87 6.33
CA ARG A 99 9.49 -3.92 6.99
C ARG A 99 8.81 -4.84 5.98
N LEU A 100 8.35 -4.31 4.86
CA LEU A 100 7.79 -5.10 3.77
C LEU A 100 8.85 -6.04 3.16
N LYS A 101 10.07 -5.51 2.93
CA LYS A 101 11.21 -6.31 2.48
C LYS A 101 11.60 -7.40 3.48
N CYS A 102 11.65 -7.08 4.78
CA CYS A 102 11.90 -8.06 5.84
C CYS A 102 10.83 -9.15 5.89
N ALA A 103 9.57 -8.83 5.59
CA ALA A 103 8.48 -9.81 5.50
C ALA A 103 8.54 -10.67 4.22
N GLY A 104 9.52 -10.43 3.34
CA GLY A 104 9.76 -11.24 2.15
C GLY A 104 9.07 -10.74 0.87
N PHE A 105 8.57 -9.50 0.83
CA PHE A 105 7.84 -8.99 -0.33
C PHE A 105 8.49 -7.75 -0.96
N ASP A 106 8.41 -7.64 -2.28
CA ASP A 106 8.79 -6.42 -3.01
C ASP A 106 7.62 -5.46 -3.19
N GLY A 107 6.40 -5.94 -3.02
CA GLY A 107 5.20 -5.12 -3.14
C GLY A 107 3.93 -5.80 -2.66
N ILE A 108 2.88 -4.98 -2.52
CA ILE A 108 1.52 -5.37 -2.17
C ILE A 108 0.59 -4.80 -3.26
N VAL A 109 -0.33 -5.62 -3.75
CA VAL A 109 -1.41 -5.22 -4.66
C VAL A 109 -2.73 -5.51 -3.96
N ILE A 110 -3.52 -4.49 -3.68
CA ILE A 110 -4.81 -4.63 -3.00
C ILE A 110 -5.94 -4.35 -3.99
N THR A 111 -6.82 -5.33 -4.16
CA THR A 111 -8.03 -5.25 -4.99
C THR A 111 -9.29 -5.56 -4.16
N GLY A 112 -10.45 -5.39 -4.78
CA GLY A 112 -11.74 -5.55 -4.13
C GLY A 112 -12.04 -4.45 -3.11
N LYS A 113 -13.14 -4.63 -2.38
CA LYS A 113 -13.62 -3.70 -1.35
C LYS A 113 -14.23 -4.46 -0.19
N SER A 114 -13.85 -4.11 1.04
CA SER A 114 -14.46 -4.69 2.22
C SER A 114 -15.84 -4.07 2.49
N GLN A 115 -16.76 -4.86 3.04
CA GLN A 115 -18.09 -4.39 3.46
C GLN A 115 -18.02 -3.48 4.71
N THR A 116 -17.05 -3.71 5.58
CA THR A 116 -16.79 -2.95 6.81
C THR A 116 -15.32 -2.51 6.90
N PRO A 117 -14.99 -1.47 7.68
CA PRO A 117 -13.60 -1.10 7.95
C PRO A 117 -12.76 -2.32 8.36
N VAL A 118 -11.61 -2.50 7.71
CA VAL A 118 -10.74 -3.67 7.89
C VAL A 118 -9.27 -3.27 8.01
N GLY A 119 -8.60 -3.79 9.03
CA GLY A 119 -7.15 -3.72 9.17
C GLY A 119 -6.49 -4.92 8.50
N ILE A 120 -5.32 -4.69 7.89
CA ILE A 120 -4.51 -5.74 7.27
C ILE A 120 -3.18 -5.81 8.03
N THR A 121 -2.91 -6.95 8.65
CA THR A 121 -1.62 -7.22 9.31
C THR A 121 -0.84 -8.23 8.49
N ILE A 122 0.39 -7.87 8.12
CA ILE A 122 1.32 -8.74 7.40
C ILE A 122 2.47 -9.08 8.34
N LYS A 123 2.67 -10.36 8.59
CA LYS A 123 3.81 -10.88 9.35
C LYS A 123 4.41 -12.03 8.56
N ASP A 124 5.54 -11.77 7.92
CA ASP A 124 6.19 -12.71 6.99
C ASP A 124 5.15 -13.21 5.97
N HIS A 125 5.01 -14.52 5.76
CA HIS A 125 4.05 -15.09 4.80
C HIS A 125 2.60 -15.21 5.32
N GLN A 126 2.26 -14.57 6.45
CA GLN A 126 0.90 -14.58 6.99
C GLN A 126 0.24 -13.21 6.85
N VAL A 127 -1.00 -13.21 6.34
CA VAL A 127 -1.88 -12.04 6.32
C VAL A 127 -3.09 -12.29 7.20
N LYS A 128 -3.38 -11.34 8.09
CA LYS A 128 -4.59 -11.35 8.92
C LYS A 128 -5.45 -10.13 8.61
N PHE A 129 -6.75 -10.37 8.43
CA PHE A 129 -7.76 -9.34 8.31
C PHE A 129 -8.48 -9.18 9.66
N SER A 130 -8.51 -7.96 10.19
CA SER A 130 -9.11 -7.64 11.49
C SER A 130 -10.19 -6.58 11.36
N ASP A 131 -11.21 -6.61 12.20
CA ASP A 131 -12.20 -5.53 12.28
C ASP A 131 -11.52 -4.21 12.69
N ALA A 132 -11.72 -3.16 11.90
CA ALA A 132 -11.18 -1.83 12.17
C ALA A 132 -12.28 -0.79 12.43
N LYS A 133 -13.54 -1.19 12.68
CA LYS A 133 -14.65 -0.26 12.96
C LYS A 133 -14.35 0.75 14.07
N LYS A 134 -13.64 0.33 15.12
CA LYS A 134 -13.27 1.21 16.25
C LYS A 134 -12.19 2.23 15.91
N LEU A 135 -11.46 2.02 14.80
CA LEU A 135 -10.42 2.92 14.32
C LEU A 135 -10.96 3.93 13.31
N TRP A 136 -12.05 3.59 12.62
CA TRP A 136 -12.69 4.47 11.65
C TRP A 136 -13.24 5.73 12.34
N GLY A 137 -12.97 6.89 11.76
CA GLY A 137 -13.32 8.19 12.33
C GLY A 137 -12.25 8.79 13.25
N LEU A 138 -11.21 8.04 13.61
CA LEU A 138 -10.10 8.56 14.40
C LEU A 138 -9.07 9.26 13.52
N ASP A 139 -8.45 10.32 14.02
CA ASP A 139 -7.24 10.85 13.40
C ASP A 139 -6.09 9.84 13.43
N THR A 140 -5.12 10.02 12.53
CA THR A 140 -4.00 9.08 12.33
C THR A 140 -3.11 8.93 13.58
N ASN A 141 -3.05 9.94 14.45
CA ASN A 141 -2.29 9.85 15.71
C ASN A 141 -3.01 8.93 16.70
N ASN A 142 -4.34 9.07 16.81
CA ASN A 142 -5.16 8.21 17.65
C ASN A 142 -5.23 6.78 17.13
N VAL A 143 -5.30 6.55 15.81
CA VAL A 143 -5.14 5.22 15.21
C VAL A 143 -3.80 4.60 15.63
N HIS A 144 -2.69 5.34 15.50
CA HIS A 144 -1.38 4.85 15.91
C HIS A 144 -1.28 4.54 17.42
N LYS A 145 -1.88 5.37 18.29
CA LYS A 145 -1.93 5.14 19.74
C LYS A 145 -2.76 3.91 20.13
N GLN A 146 -3.81 3.60 19.39
CA GLN A 146 -4.64 2.41 19.62
C GLN A 146 -3.97 1.14 19.12
N ILE A 147 -3.44 1.14 17.89
CA ILE A 147 -2.78 -0.03 17.30
C ILE A 147 -1.48 -0.37 18.02
N ARG A 148 -0.70 0.64 18.44
CA ARG A 148 0.62 0.48 19.07
C ARG A 148 1.52 -0.48 18.28
N PRO A 149 1.93 -0.13 17.04
CA PRO A 149 2.57 -1.08 16.12
C PRO A 149 3.91 -1.65 16.61
N GLY A 150 4.49 -1.10 17.68
CA GLY A 150 5.72 -1.60 18.29
C GLY A 150 6.87 -1.57 17.29
N ARG A 151 7.34 -2.75 16.88
CA ARG A 151 8.39 -2.89 15.86
C ARG A 151 7.86 -2.89 14.43
N ALA A 152 6.57 -3.12 14.22
CA ALA A 152 5.94 -3.06 12.90
C ALA A 152 5.90 -1.62 12.38
N SER A 153 5.63 -1.47 11.09
CA SER A 153 5.29 -0.19 10.49
C SER A 153 3.79 -0.12 10.27
N LEU A 154 3.23 1.08 10.35
CA LEU A 154 1.80 1.31 10.17
C LEU A 154 1.59 2.35 9.07
N ALA A 155 0.78 2.00 8.08
CA ALA A 155 0.18 2.94 7.13
C ALA A 155 -1.31 3.06 7.47
N SER A 156 -1.81 4.27 7.65
CA SER A 156 -3.21 4.52 7.96
C SER A 156 -3.74 5.77 7.28
N ILE A 157 -5.05 5.84 7.16
CA ILE A 157 -5.77 7.04 6.76
C ILE A 157 -6.40 7.71 8.00
N GLY A 158 -7.02 8.87 7.79
CA GLY A 158 -7.80 9.55 8.81
C GLY A 158 -9.05 10.17 8.22
N PRO A 159 -9.76 11.04 8.97
CA PRO A 159 -11.12 11.47 8.64
C PRO A 159 -11.24 12.18 7.29
N ALA A 160 -10.18 12.84 6.80
CA ALA A 160 -10.19 13.45 5.47
C ALA A 160 -10.46 12.40 4.38
N ALA A 161 -9.79 11.26 4.43
CA ALA A 161 -9.97 10.18 3.46
C ALA A 161 -11.35 9.53 3.60
N GLU A 162 -11.74 9.22 4.85
CA GLU A 162 -13.01 8.58 5.17
C GLU A 162 -14.23 9.42 4.73
N ASN A 163 -14.10 10.75 4.73
CA ASN A 163 -15.12 11.70 4.29
C ASN A 163 -15.02 12.11 2.81
N GLY A 164 -14.19 11.44 1.99
CA GLY A 164 -14.20 11.68 0.54
C GLY A 164 -13.27 12.78 0.03
N VAL A 165 -12.34 13.31 0.83
CA VAL A 165 -11.44 14.39 0.38
C VAL A 165 -10.52 13.86 -0.72
N ARG A 166 -10.63 14.42 -1.93
CA ARG A 166 -9.91 13.95 -3.13
C ARG A 166 -8.39 14.09 -3.06
N PHE A 167 -7.87 14.88 -2.13
CA PHE A 167 -6.43 15.03 -1.87
C PHE A 167 -5.99 14.41 -0.53
N ALA A 168 -6.80 13.52 0.05
CA ALA A 168 -6.46 12.88 1.31
C ALA A 168 -5.17 12.03 1.20
N SER A 169 -4.37 12.12 2.25
CA SER A 169 -3.05 11.48 2.37
C SER A 169 -3.12 10.12 3.04
N ILE A 170 -2.06 9.33 2.88
CA ILE A 170 -1.77 8.17 3.73
C ILE A 170 -0.61 8.56 4.66
N ILE A 171 -0.78 8.29 5.95
CA ILE A 171 0.25 8.55 6.96
C ILE A 171 0.92 7.24 7.34
N VAL A 172 2.25 7.24 7.27
CA VAL A 172 3.14 6.14 7.59
C VAL A 172 3.96 6.50 8.83
N ASP A 173 3.98 5.60 9.82
CA ASP A 173 4.76 5.73 11.05
C ASP A 173 4.61 7.10 11.74
N ARG A 174 3.36 7.60 11.82
CA ARG A 174 2.90 8.90 12.39
C ARG A 174 3.13 10.17 11.57
N HIS A 175 4.17 10.24 10.75
CA HIS A 175 4.60 11.53 10.18
C HIS A 175 5.18 11.46 8.76
N PHE A 176 5.49 10.27 8.24
CA PHE A 176 5.83 10.12 6.84
C PHE A 176 4.55 10.14 6.00
N THR A 177 4.52 10.95 4.96
CA THR A 177 3.26 11.27 4.29
C THR A 177 3.34 10.92 2.81
N ALA A 178 2.46 10.03 2.36
CA ALA A 178 2.10 9.91 0.96
C ALA A 178 1.02 10.97 0.65
N GLY A 179 1.46 12.19 0.38
CA GLY A 179 0.64 13.41 0.54
C GLY A 179 -0.05 13.94 -0.70
N ARG A 180 0.11 13.28 -1.85
CA ARG A 180 -0.42 13.75 -3.14
C ARG A 180 -1.17 12.63 -3.84
N SER A 181 -1.96 13.03 -4.85
CA SER A 181 -2.72 12.11 -5.71
C SER A 181 -3.90 11.44 -5.03
N GLY A 182 -4.30 11.86 -3.82
CA GLY A 182 -5.54 11.40 -3.17
C GLY A 182 -5.54 9.93 -2.76
N LEU A 183 -4.36 9.31 -2.59
CA LEU A 183 -4.26 7.87 -2.36
C LEU A 183 -4.85 7.44 -1.00
N GLY A 184 -4.99 8.36 -0.04
CA GLY A 184 -5.74 8.12 1.19
C GLY A 184 -7.20 7.79 0.90
N LEU A 185 -7.84 8.54 -0.02
CA LEU A 185 -9.21 8.26 -0.43
C LEU A 185 -9.32 6.93 -1.17
N CYS A 186 -8.30 6.49 -1.92
CA CYS A 186 -8.28 5.15 -2.52
C CYS A 186 -8.33 4.04 -1.47
N LEU A 187 -7.60 4.17 -0.34
CA LEU A 187 -7.70 3.22 0.79
C LEU A 187 -9.09 3.29 1.45
N ALA A 188 -9.58 4.50 1.70
CA ALA A 188 -10.90 4.68 2.32
C ALA A 188 -12.03 4.07 1.50
N GLN A 189 -11.96 4.20 0.17
CA GLN A 189 -12.95 3.61 -0.75
C GLN A 189 -12.97 2.08 -0.66
N LYS A 190 -11.86 1.45 -0.28
CA LYS A 190 -11.74 0.01 -0.03
C LYS A 190 -12.08 -0.39 1.42
N LYS A 191 -12.37 0.59 2.29
CA LYS A 191 -12.60 0.49 3.73
C LYS A 191 -11.39 -0.06 4.50
N ILE A 192 -10.19 0.41 4.16
CA ILE A 192 -8.93 0.09 4.83
C ILE A 192 -8.51 1.26 5.72
#